data_AF-A0A817A7Q0-F1
#
_entry.id   AF-A0A817A7Q0-F1
#
_cell.length_a   1.000
_cell.length_b   1.000
_cell.length_c   1.000
_cell.angle_alpha   90.00
_cell.angle_beta   90.00
_cell.angle_gamma   90.00
#
_symmetry.space_group_name_H-M   'P 1'
#
loop_
_entity.id
_entity.type
_entity.pdbx_description
1 polymer ?
#
loop_
_entity_poly.entity_id
_entity_poly.type
_entity_poly.pdbx_seq_one_letter_code
_entity_poly.pdbx_strand_id
1 'polypeptide(L)'
;MIMSYIHYPDLDNYRYRIDFNAEPYGTGPFFEGTTLGFITDKTTLLGFELTYDAKQCTCKKTTKPSGIYHITCITDALQFVDNISIGVGFKGQLYRSNSTTTVGTNTVQATRNFVAQNFSNQKSNVSLCALIHEDIVNRETVTSTGQLVALSTSTTEVYNFTPHASDSDYVIPAHCPKSC
;
A
#
# COMPACT_ATOMS: atom_id res chain seq x y z
N MET A 1 -10.95 8.06 -11.04
CA MET A 1 -10.48 9.19 -10.21
C MET A 1 -9.12 8.76 -9.67
N ILE A 2 -8.04 9.45 -10.03
CA ILE A 2 -6.69 9.11 -9.56
C ILE A 2 -6.54 9.76 -8.19
N MET A 3 -6.43 8.95 -7.13
CA MET A 3 -6.23 9.44 -5.77
C MET A 3 -4.73 9.45 -5.50
N SER A 4 -4.16 10.63 -5.26
CA SER A 4 -2.75 10.79 -4.90
C SER A 4 -2.64 10.99 -3.40
N TYR A 5 -1.64 10.37 -2.77
CA TYR A 5 -1.33 10.53 -1.36
C TYR A 5 0.18 10.39 -1.14
N ILE A 6 0.69 10.94 -0.04
CA ILE A 6 2.06 10.63 0.43
C ILE A 6 1.94 9.51 1.47
N HIS A 7 2.85 8.54 1.41
CA HIS A 7 2.82 7.37 2.30
C HIS A 7 4.18 7.16 2.95
N TYR A 8 4.16 7.04 4.27
CA TYR A 8 5.33 6.79 5.10
C TYR A 8 5.15 5.44 5.80
N PRO A 9 5.49 4.32 5.15
CA PRO A 9 5.46 3.00 5.79
C PRO A 9 6.70 2.80 6.67
N ASP A 10 6.50 2.31 7.89
CA ASP A 10 7.55 1.88 8.81
C ASP A 10 7.25 0.45 9.28
N LEU A 11 7.81 -0.50 8.52
CA LEU A 11 7.62 -1.93 8.76
C LEU A 11 8.27 -2.41 10.07
N ASP A 12 9.38 -1.78 10.49
CA ASP A 12 10.12 -2.20 11.68
C ASP A 12 9.30 -1.94 12.94
N ASN A 13 8.59 -0.81 12.97
CA ASN A 13 7.71 -0.42 14.07
C ASN A 13 6.23 -0.70 13.80
N TYR A 14 5.89 -1.38 12.71
CA TYR A 14 4.52 -1.81 12.39
C TYR A 14 3.51 -0.66 12.36
N ARG A 15 3.90 0.46 11.75
CA ARG A 15 3.11 1.70 11.67
C ARG A 15 3.22 2.33 10.28
N TYR A 16 2.25 3.16 9.94
CA TYR A 16 2.27 3.93 8.70
C TYR A 16 1.56 5.26 8.86
N ARG A 17 1.89 6.20 7.97
CA ARG A 17 1.21 7.47 7.82
C ARG A 17 0.81 7.66 6.37
N ILE A 18 -0.45 8.02 6.14
CA ILE A 18 -0.97 8.35 4.82
C ILE A 18 -1.53 9.77 4.84
N ASP A 19 -1.14 10.54 3.84
CA ASP A 19 -1.34 11.96 3.73
C ASP A 19 -2.13 12.25 2.45
N PHE A 20 -3.45 12.39 2.55
CA PHE A 20 -4.34 12.54 1.38
C PHE A 20 -4.37 13.96 0.78
N ASN A 21 -4.07 14.99 1.58
CA ASN A 21 -3.98 16.37 1.14
C ASN A 21 -2.53 16.86 1.31
N ALA A 22 -1.71 16.85 0.26
CA ALA A 22 -0.30 17.26 0.38
C ALA A 22 -0.12 18.63 1.08
N GLU A 23 0.91 18.75 1.92
CA GLU A 23 1.19 19.95 2.71
C GLU A 23 1.23 21.24 1.87
N PRO A 24 0.54 22.31 2.31
CA PRO A 24 1.10 23.65 2.18
C PRO A 24 2.32 23.73 3.11
N TYR A 25 3.49 24.12 2.57
CA TYR A 25 4.71 24.30 3.36
C TYR A 25 4.46 25.08 4.67
N GLY A 26 4.81 24.49 5.82
CA GLY A 26 4.97 25.22 7.10
C GLY A 26 3.86 25.11 8.15
N THR A 27 2.87 24.23 8.01
CA THR A 27 1.68 24.16 8.91
C THR A 27 1.72 23.10 10.03
N GLY A 28 2.90 22.67 10.46
CA GLY A 28 3.04 21.66 11.52
C GLY A 28 2.82 20.22 11.05
N PRO A 29 3.02 19.19 11.91
CA PRO A 29 3.27 17.82 11.45
C PRO A 29 2.04 17.02 10.98
N PHE A 30 0.81 17.51 11.18
CA PHE A 30 -0.42 16.77 10.82
C PHE A 30 -1.47 17.72 10.23
N PHE A 31 -2.04 17.35 9.09
CA PHE A 31 -3.00 18.17 8.35
C PHE A 31 -4.26 17.37 8.02
N GLU A 32 -5.34 18.07 7.68
CA GLU A 32 -6.62 17.47 7.32
C GLU A 32 -6.46 16.35 6.29
N GLY A 33 -6.98 15.16 6.59
CA GLY A 33 -6.81 13.98 5.74
C GLY A 33 -5.52 13.20 6.00
N THR A 34 -4.84 13.43 7.13
CA THR A 34 -3.78 12.53 7.60
C THR A 34 -4.39 11.32 8.31
N THR A 35 -3.94 10.12 7.95
CA THR A 35 -4.24 8.86 8.63
C THR A 35 -2.96 8.27 9.20
N LEU A 36 -2.94 8.03 10.52
CA LEU A 36 -1.91 7.27 11.21
C LEU A 36 -2.42 5.87 11.50
N GLY A 37 -1.73 4.85 11.05
CA GLY A 37 -2.06 3.46 11.32
C GLY A 37 -1.02 2.79 12.21
N PHE A 38 -1.50 2.01 13.18
CA PHE A 38 -0.69 1.23 14.10
C PHE A 38 -1.19 -0.21 14.13
N ILE A 39 -0.33 -1.16 13.79
CA ILE A 39 -0.66 -2.58 13.77
C ILE A 39 -0.31 -3.18 15.12
N THR A 40 -1.32 -3.73 15.79
CA THR A 40 -1.18 -4.32 17.12
C THR A 40 -1.03 -5.83 17.07
N ASP A 41 -1.54 -6.48 16.03
CA ASP A 41 -1.40 -7.92 15.79
C ASP A 41 -0.63 -8.15 14.48
N LYS A 42 0.59 -8.68 14.61
CA LYS A 42 1.49 -8.96 13.49
C LYS A 42 1.05 -10.13 12.61
N THR A 43 0.15 -10.98 13.11
CA THR A 43 -0.32 -12.18 12.39
C THR A 43 -1.48 -11.81 11.48
N THR A 44 -2.46 -11.09 12.02
CA THR A 44 -3.65 -10.67 11.29
C THR A 44 -3.45 -9.32 10.59
N LEU A 45 -2.38 -8.60 10.94
CA LEU A 45 -2.07 -7.25 10.48
C LEU A 45 -3.18 -6.25 10.83
N LEU A 46 -3.90 -6.54 11.92
CA LEU A 46 -4.95 -5.68 12.44
C LEU A 46 -4.38 -4.78 13.53
N GLY A 47 -4.98 -3.61 13.67
CA GLY A 47 -4.79 -2.70 14.78
C GLY A 47 -5.80 -1.58 14.71
N PHE A 48 -5.31 -0.34 14.62
CA PHE A 48 -6.15 0.83 14.57
C PHE A 48 -5.61 1.93 13.67
N GLU A 49 -6.52 2.76 13.19
CA GLU A 49 -6.26 3.94 12.40
C GLU A 49 -6.80 5.17 13.13
N LEU A 50 -6.00 6.23 13.15
CA LEU A 50 -6.36 7.57 13.58
C LEU A 50 -6.47 8.45 12.34
N THR A 51 -7.65 8.98 12.07
CA THR A 51 -7.87 9.92 10.95
C THR A 51 -8.10 11.32 11.49
N TYR A 52 -7.33 12.27 10.97
CA TYR A 52 -7.38 13.67 11.35
C TYR A 52 -8.19 14.49 10.33
N ASP A 53 -9.19 15.24 10.80
CA ASP A 53 -10.09 16.06 9.96
C ASP A 53 -9.96 17.57 10.24
N ALA A 54 -8.74 18.02 10.62
CA ALA A 54 -8.39 19.38 11.08
C ALA A 54 -8.96 19.80 12.45
N LYS A 55 -10.11 19.25 12.89
CA LYS A 55 -10.79 19.67 14.13
C LYS A 55 -10.82 18.60 15.20
N GLN A 56 -10.79 17.33 14.80
CA GLN A 56 -10.86 16.18 15.68
C GLN A 56 -10.03 15.03 15.10
N CYS A 57 -9.70 14.08 15.95
CA CYS A 57 -9.15 12.80 15.52
C CYS A 57 -10.20 11.73 15.78
N THR A 58 -10.47 10.93 14.77
CA THR A 58 -11.32 9.75 14.89
C THR A 58 -10.44 8.51 14.98
N CYS A 59 -10.78 7.60 15.89
CA CYS A 59 -10.05 6.35 16.12
C CYS A 59 -10.92 5.19 15.67
N LYS A 60 -10.38 4.30 14.84
CA LYS A 60 -11.11 3.15 14.31
C LYS A 60 -10.26 1.89 14.36
N LYS A 61 -10.82 0.79 14.85
CA LYS A 61 -10.20 -0.54 14.71
C LYS A 61 -10.28 -1.00 13.27
N THR A 62 -9.16 -1.49 12.74
CA THR A 62 -9.14 -2.07 11.41
C THR A 62 -9.82 -3.43 11.44
N THR A 63 -10.71 -3.69 10.48
CA THR A 63 -11.37 -4.99 10.30
C THR A 63 -10.77 -5.80 9.15
N LYS A 64 -9.76 -5.23 8.49
CA LYS A 64 -9.01 -5.80 7.38
C LYS A 64 -7.54 -5.49 7.61
N PRO A 65 -6.60 -6.31 7.07
CA PRO A 65 -5.18 -6.03 7.13
C PRO A 65 -4.86 -4.58 6.77
N SER A 66 -4.09 -3.92 7.63
CA SER A 66 -3.71 -2.51 7.49
C SER A 66 -2.91 -2.23 6.22
N GLY A 67 -3.05 -1.02 5.68
CA GLY A 67 -2.43 -0.56 4.43
C GLY A 67 -0.90 -0.38 4.47
N ILE A 68 -0.22 -0.79 5.54
CA ILE A 68 1.24 -0.66 5.70
C ILE A 68 2.04 -1.26 4.52
N TYR A 69 1.49 -2.29 3.87
CA TYR A 69 2.13 -3.00 2.76
C TYR A 69 1.93 -2.35 1.41
N HIS A 70 1.31 -1.17 1.32
CA HIS A 70 1.08 -0.53 0.03
C HIS A 70 2.37 -0.16 -0.72
N ILE A 71 3.59 -0.30 -0.14
CA ILE A 71 4.83 0.16 -0.79
C ILE A 71 6.04 -0.77 -0.62
N THR A 72 6.01 -1.81 0.23
CA THR A 72 7.26 -2.52 0.60
C THR A 72 7.22 -4.02 0.33
N CYS A 73 7.98 -4.39 -0.70
CA CYS A 73 8.44 -5.72 -1.12
C CYS A 73 7.47 -6.60 -1.92
N ILE A 74 8.08 -7.34 -2.85
CA ILE A 74 7.47 -8.43 -3.62
C ILE A 74 7.06 -9.52 -2.63
N THR A 75 5.78 -9.86 -2.58
CA THR A 75 5.30 -10.96 -1.73
C THR A 75 5.72 -12.31 -2.32
N ASP A 76 5.82 -13.35 -1.49
CA ASP A 76 6.14 -14.71 -1.96
C ASP A 76 5.11 -15.28 -2.95
N ALA A 77 3.90 -14.70 -2.99
CA ALA A 77 2.86 -15.07 -3.93
C ALA A 77 3.13 -14.57 -5.37
N LEU A 78 4.04 -13.59 -5.54
CA LEU A 78 4.39 -12.99 -6.81
C LEU A 78 5.53 -13.75 -7.48
N GLN A 79 5.33 -14.14 -8.72
CA GLN A 79 6.33 -14.85 -9.53
C GLN A 79 7.08 -13.86 -10.42
N PHE A 80 8.41 -13.96 -10.46
CA PHE A 80 9.22 -13.19 -11.39
C PHE A 80 8.86 -13.56 -12.84
N VAL A 81 8.62 -12.55 -13.67
CA VAL A 81 8.30 -12.73 -15.09
C VAL A 81 9.48 -12.34 -15.95
N ASP A 82 9.94 -11.08 -15.85
CA ASP A 82 11.03 -10.57 -16.67
C ASP A 82 11.62 -9.27 -16.08
N ASN A 83 12.80 -8.88 -16.57
CA ASN A 83 13.33 -7.53 -16.39
C ASN A 83 12.75 -6.62 -17.48
N ILE A 84 12.19 -5.47 -17.09
CA ILE A 84 11.58 -4.51 -18.01
C ILE A 84 12.36 -3.18 -18.03
N SER A 85 12.34 -2.49 -19.16
CA SER A 85 12.86 -1.12 -19.27
C SER A 85 11.78 -0.12 -18.87
N ILE A 86 12.10 0.80 -17.96
CA ILE A 86 11.16 1.84 -17.50
C ILE A 86 11.70 3.19 -17.99
N GLY A 87 11.55 3.45 -19.28
CA GLY A 87 12.14 4.62 -19.93
C GLY A 87 13.64 4.48 -20.17
N VAL A 88 14.35 5.62 -20.24
CA VAL A 88 15.77 5.67 -20.65
C VAL A 88 16.67 5.48 -19.43
N GLY A 89 17.41 4.37 -19.41
CA GLY A 89 18.44 4.10 -18.40
C GLY A 89 17.93 3.49 -17.09
N PHE A 90 16.62 3.33 -16.92
CA PHE A 90 16.03 2.67 -15.74
C PHE A 90 15.52 1.27 -16.09
N LYS A 91 15.79 0.32 -15.20
CA LYS A 91 15.31 -1.06 -15.28
C LYS A 91 14.46 -1.36 -14.06
N GLY A 92 13.40 -2.13 -14.28
CA GLY A 92 12.61 -2.72 -13.22
C GLY A 92 12.44 -4.22 -13.42
N GLN A 93 11.81 -4.85 -12.46
CA GLN A 93 11.50 -6.28 -12.45
C GLN A 93 9.98 -6.43 -12.40
N LEU A 94 9.42 -7.14 -13.38
CA LEU A 94 8.01 -7.46 -13.43
C LEU A 94 7.76 -8.77 -12.69
N TYR A 95 6.79 -8.74 -11.79
CA TYR A 95 6.26 -9.90 -11.11
C TYR A 95 4.76 -10.03 -11.39
N ARG A 96 4.26 -11.25 -11.37
CA ARG A 96 2.85 -11.55 -11.59
C ARG A 96 2.35 -12.59 -10.60
N SER A 97 1.11 -12.45 -10.14
CA SER A 97 0.36 -13.53 -9.50
C SER A 97 -1.01 -13.64 -10.13
N ASN A 98 -1.45 -14.87 -10.36
CA ASN A 98 -2.82 -15.17 -10.75
C ASN A 98 -3.44 -16.02 -9.65
N SER A 99 -4.62 -15.66 -9.19
CA SER A 99 -5.40 -16.46 -8.25
C SER A 99 -6.82 -16.65 -8.76
N THR A 100 -7.45 -17.75 -8.34
CA THR A 100 -8.83 -18.04 -8.65
C THR A 100 -9.49 -18.58 -7.39
N THR A 101 -10.58 -17.96 -6.98
CA THR A 101 -11.32 -18.32 -5.77
C THR A 101 -12.81 -18.40 -6.09
N THR A 102 -13.47 -19.44 -5.62
CA THR A 102 -14.92 -19.60 -5.77
C THR A 102 -15.63 -19.09 -4.52
N VAL A 103 -16.60 -18.19 -4.69
CA VAL A 103 -17.42 -17.62 -3.61
C VAL A 103 -18.90 -17.79 -3.99
N GLY A 104 -19.58 -18.72 -3.32
CA GLY A 104 -20.96 -19.06 -3.67
C GLY A 104 -21.08 -19.59 -5.11
N THR A 105 -21.91 -18.94 -5.93
CA THR A 105 -22.10 -19.29 -7.35
C THR A 105 -21.11 -18.60 -8.28
N ASN A 106 -20.22 -17.78 -7.76
CA ASN A 106 -19.31 -16.96 -8.54
C ASN A 106 -17.87 -17.45 -8.42
N THR A 107 -17.11 -17.31 -9.49
CA THR A 107 -15.66 -17.49 -9.54
C THR A 107 -15.03 -16.12 -9.72
N VAL A 108 -14.10 -15.78 -8.83
CA VAL A 108 -13.30 -14.55 -8.88
C VAL A 108 -11.89 -14.92 -9.32
N GLN A 109 -11.48 -14.39 -10.47
CA GLN A 109 -10.12 -14.50 -10.98
C GLN A 109 -9.41 -13.17 -10.75
N ALA A 110 -8.29 -13.18 -10.03
CA ALA A 110 -7.47 -12.00 -9.82
C ALA A 110 -6.13 -12.16 -10.56
N THR A 111 -5.78 -11.17 -11.36
CA THR A 111 -4.45 -11.01 -11.96
C THR A 111 -3.80 -9.79 -11.35
N ARG A 112 -2.59 -9.94 -10.81
CA ARG A 112 -1.81 -8.84 -10.23
C ARG A 112 -0.49 -8.76 -10.96
N ASN A 113 -0.18 -7.60 -11.51
CA ASN A 113 1.13 -7.23 -12.03
C ASN A 113 1.79 -6.27 -11.06
N PHE A 114 3.06 -6.50 -10.75
CA PHE A 114 3.83 -5.71 -9.80
C PHE A 114 5.18 -5.39 -10.44
N VAL A 115 5.53 -4.12 -10.51
CA VAL A 115 6.81 -3.65 -11.02
C VAL A 115 7.61 -3.06 -9.87
N ALA A 116 8.77 -3.66 -9.65
CA ALA A 116 9.70 -3.21 -8.64
C ALA A 116 10.95 -2.59 -9.27
N GLN A 117 11.46 -1.49 -8.72
CA GLN A 117 12.82 -1.05 -8.98
C GLN A 117 13.76 -1.59 -7.91
N ASN A 118 14.91 -2.06 -8.38
CA ASN A 118 16.05 -2.25 -7.51
C ASN A 118 16.82 -0.93 -7.41
N PHE A 119 16.91 -0.37 -6.20
CA PHE A 119 17.65 0.86 -5.90
C PHE A 119 19.06 0.61 -5.35
N SER A 120 19.56 -0.63 -5.39
CA SER A 120 20.89 -0.96 -4.86
C SER A 120 22.03 -0.34 -5.71
N ASN A 121 22.45 0.86 -5.34
CA ASN A 121 23.70 1.47 -5.80
C ASN A 121 24.84 1.35 -4.76
N GLN A 122 24.65 0.64 -3.64
CA GLN A 122 25.66 0.48 -2.60
C GLN A 122 25.80 -0.97 -2.13
N LYS A 123 27.01 -1.28 -1.63
CA LYS A 123 27.45 -2.54 -0.99
C LYS A 123 26.66 -2.91 0.28
N SER A 124 25.35 -2.85 0.24
CA SER A 124 24.45 -3.43 1.22
C SER A 124 23.97 -4.75 0.63
N ASN A 125 24.12 -5.85 1.36
CA ASN A 125 23.65 -7.18 0.94
C ASN A 125 22.10 -7.28 0.91
N VAL A 126 21.39 -6.18 1.15
CA VAL A 126 19.93 -6.10 1.09
C VAL A 126 19.55 -5.24 -0.11
N SER A 127 19.02 -5.91 -1.14
CA SER A 127 18.46 -5.26 -2.32
C SER A 127 17.27 -4.41 -1.91
N LEU A 128 17.42 -3.08 -1.91
CA LEU A 128 16.29 -2.17 -1.72
C LEU A 128 15.37 -2.28 -2.94
N CYS A 129 14.20 -2.86 -2.71
CA CYS A 129 13.17 -3.07 -3.72
C CYS A 129 12.00 -2.14 -3.41
N ALA A 130 11.72 -1.16 -4.27
CA ALA A 130 10.53 -0.34 -4.13
C ALA A 130 9.51 -0.68 -5.22
N LEU A 131 8.24 -0.77 -4.83
CA LEU A 131 7.12 -0.75 -5.76
C LEU A 131 7.19 0.55 -6.56
N ILE A 132 7.09 0.47 -7.89
CA ILE A 132 6.89 1.65 -8.75
C ILE A 132 5.49 1.63 -9.35
N HIS A 133 4.98 0.44 -9.68
CA HIS A 133 3.70 0.28 -10.35
C HIS A 133 3.07 -1.05 -9.99
N GLU A 134 1.77 -1.03 -9.69
CA GLU A 134 0.95 -2.21 -9.47
C GLU A 134 -0.35 -2.08 -10.24
N ASP A 135 -0.74 -3.17 -10.88
CA ASP A 135 -2.03 -3.30 -11.55
C ASP A 135 -2.72 -4.58 -11.08
N ILE A 136 -3.96 -4.45 -10.61
CA ILE A 136 -4.80 -5.56 -10.15
C ILE A 136 -6.07 -5.56 -10.98
N VAL A 137 -6.32 -6.67 -11.66
CA VAL A 137 -7.56 -6.94 -12.41
C VAL A 137 -8.30 -8.08 -11.74
N ASN A 138 -9.49 -7.81 -11.20
CA ASN A 138 -10.39 -8.83 -10.69
C ASN A 138 -11.57 -9.01 -11.63
N ARG A 139 -11.76 -10.24 -12.08
CA ARG A 139 -12.87 -10.66 -12.92
C ARG A 139 -13.76 -11.62 -12.15
N GLU A 140 -15.02 -11.26 -11.96
CA GLU A 140 -16.03 -12.11 -11.34
C GLU A 140 -16.97 -12.67 -12.41
N THR A 141 -17.14 -13.98 -12.41
CA THR A 141 -18.01 -14.70 -13.36
C THR A 141 -18.91 -15.69 -12.64
N VAL A 142 -20.11 -15.96 -13.16
CA VAL A 142 -20.93 -17.07 -12.70
C VAL A 142 -20.24 -18.39 -13.04
N THR A 143 -20.01 -19.24 -12.04
CA THR A 143 -19.20 -20.46 -12.17
C THR A 143 -19.76 -21.45 -13.20
N SER A 144 -21.08 -21.59 -13.28
CA SER A 144 -21.74 -22.56 -14.16
C SER A 144 -21.82 -22.11 -15.62
N THR A 145 -21.91 -20.80 -15.88
CA THR A 145 -22.16 -20.25 -17.22
C THR A 145 -20.99 -19.47 -17.79
N GLY A 146 -20.00 -19.10 -16.97
CA GLY A 146 -18.90 -18.22 -17.34
C GLY A 146 -19.32 -16.76 -17.60
N GLN A 147 -20.59 -16.41 -17.37
CA GLN A 147 -21.09 -15.06 -17.60
C GLN A 147 -20.38 -14.05 -16.68
N LEU A 148 -19.88 -12.95 -17.26
CA LEU A 148 -19.25 -11.87 -16.51
C LEU A 148 -20.30 -11.18 -15.61
N VAL A 149 -19.98 -11.09 -14.33
CA VAL A 149 -20.77 -10.38 -13.30
C VAL A 149 -20.16 -9.02 -13.04
N ALA A 150 -18.85 -8.98 -12.78
CA ALA A 150 -18.13 -7.75 -12.48
C ALA A 150 -16.69 -7.81 -13.01
N LEU A 151 -16.16 -6.64 -13.33
CA LEU A 151 -14.76 -6.43 -13.65
C LEU A 151 -14.30 -5.20 -12.88
N SER A 152 -13.26 -5.34 -12.08
CA SER A 152 -12.61 -4.21 -11.41
C SER A 152 -11.13 -4.19 -11.73
N THR A 153 -10.63 -2.98 -11.95
CA THR A 153 -9.21 -2.72 -12.16
C THR A 153 -8.77 -1.67 -11.17
N SER A 154 -7.62 -1.91 -10.53
CA SER A 154 -6.98 -0.98 -9.62
C SER A 154 -5.53 -0.83 -10.03
N THR A 155 -5.11 0.41 -10.27
CA THR A 155 -3.73 0.73 -10.62
C THR A 155 -3.14 1.66 -9.56
N THR A 156 -1.96 1.34 -9.08
CA THR A 156 -1.19 2.13 -8.12
C THR A 156 0.15 2.48 -8.72
N GLU A 157 0.53 3.75 -8.63
CA GLU A 157 1.84 4.23 -9.06
C GLU A 157 2.51 4.92 -7.87
N VAL A 158 3.80 4.64 -7.70
CA VAL A 158 4.60 5.15 -6.59
C VAL A 158 5.84 5.84 -7.17
N TYR A 159 6.10 7.05 -6.69
CA TYR A 159 7.19 7.89 -7.15
C TYR A 159 7.80 8.64 -5.96
N ASN A 160 8.96 9.29 -6.18
CA ASN A 160 9.70 10.05 -5.15
C ASN A 160 10.02 9.23 -3.89
N PHE A 161 10.45 7.97 -4.07
CA PHE A 161 10.87 7.13 -2.95
C PHE A 161 12.10 7.71 -2.26
N THR A 162 11.98 7.97 -0.95
CA THR A 162 13.09 8.30 -0.07
C THR A 162 13.20 7.26 1.03
N PRO A 163 14.35 6.55 1.16
CA PRO A 163 14.56 5.70 2.32
C PRO A 163 14.62 6.61 3.55
N HIS A 164 13.97 6.19 4.64
CA HIS A 164 13.80 6.88 5.93
C HIS A 164 12.50 7.66 6.10
N ALA A 165 11.66 7.14 7.00
CA ALA A 165 10.69 7.92 7.76
C ALA A 165 11.28 8.19 9.15
N SER A 166 11.03 9.37 9.71
CA SER A 166 11.49 9.75 11.05
C SER A 166 10.44 9.36 12.10
N ASP A 167 10.86 9.03 13.32
CA ASP A 167 9.94 8.79 14.44
C ASP A 167 8.96 9.96 14.68
N SER A 168 9.39 11.17 14.35
CA SER A 168 8.57 12.38 14.42
C SER A 168 7.31 12.31 13.58
N ASP A 169 7.32 11.54 12.48
CA ASP A 169 6.24 11.48 11.51
C ASP A 169 5.04 10.68 12.04
N TYR A 170 5.23 9.94 13.14
CA TYR A 170 4.24 9.04 13.75
C TYR A 170 3.77 9.48 15.14
N VAL A 171 4.14 10.67 15.60
CA VAL A 171 3.77 11.16 16.93
C VAL A 171 2.27 11.47 16.97
N ILE A 172 1.49 10.68 17.71
CA ILE A 172 0.06 10.93 17.86
C ILE A 172 -0.16 12.29 18.56
N PRO A 173 -0.92 13.23 17.95
CA PRO A 173 -1.25 14.50 18.60
C PRO A 173 -1.93 14.30 19.96
N ALA A 174 -1.59 15.12 20.95
CA ALA A 174 -2.07 14.96 22.33
C ALA A 174 -3.61 15.06 22.47
N HIS A 175 -4.28 15.71 21.52
CA HIS A 175 -5.74 15.86 21.48
C HIS A 175 -6.45 14.66 20.82
N CYS A 176 -5.71 13.76 20.18
CA CYS A 176 -6.28 12.54 19.61
C CYS A 176 -6.58 11.51 20.72
N PRO A 177 -7.58 10.62 20.50
CA PRO A 177 -7.81 9.48 21.40
C PRO A 177 -6.56 8.60 21.51
N LYS A 178 -6.20 8.21 22.73
CA LYS A 178 -5.05 7.32 23.00
C LYS A 178 -5.33 5.84 22.72
N SER A 179 -6.59 5.49 22.50
CA SER A 179 -7.02 4.10 22.26
C SER A 179 -8.35 4.06 21.50
N CYS A 180 -8.49 3.02 20.67
CA CYS A 180 -9.77 2.45 20.27
C CYS A 180 -9.90 1.05 20.89
#